data_AF-R6LLP1-F1
#
_entry.id   AF-R6LLP1-F1
#
_cell.length_a   1.000
_cell.length_b   1.000
_cell.length_c   1.000
_cell.angle_alpha   90.00
_cell.angle_beta   90.00
_cell.angle_gamma   90.00
#
_symmetry.space_group_name_H-M   'P 1'
#
loop_
_entity.id
_entity.type
_entity.pdbx_description
1 polymer ?
#
loop_
_entity_poly.entity_id
_entity_poly.type
_entity_poly.pdbx_seq_one_letter_code
_entity_poly.pdbx_strand_id
1 'polypeptide(L)'
;MPWDDGKVVLLRDAKRWRIPAWCLAAAFAVFLGLLPQAAQRLAPNRGPLTPAQFAENYNYYAWYLDCGSGWLLQPDGTWREPTTENGAVSFYRVHEPDLRIETENGAVTRVSFSFSPEASDPNFYSFYPQMLLSALSLAGAQPEGGLFSGAPARLAEAIPDVPGSFTVTEGGVRLTCDVFSKNYYLTDTICFPDDDAPAGECVFTLTFAAEIQP
;
A
#
# COMPACT_ATOMS: atom_id res chain seq x y z
N MET A 1 16.43 -77.14 20.32
CA MET A 1 15.49 -76.07 20.67
C MET A 1 14.88 -75.52 19.38
N PRO A 2 13.69 -75.99 18.95
CA PRO A 2 13.15 -75.73 17.61
C PRO A 2 12.25 -74.49 17.64
N TRP A 3 12.80 -73.30 17.90
CA TRP A 3 11.98 -72.09 18.05
C TRP A 3 12.31 -70.94 17.10
N ASP A 4 13.33 -71.07 16.25
CA ASP A 4 13.60 -70.10 15.18
C ASP A 4 13.32 -70.73 13.81
N ASP A 5 12.06 -71.12 13.60
CA ASP A 5 11.53 -71.27 12.25
C ASP A 5 11.55 -69.87 11.63
N GLY A 6 12.40 -69.68 10.60
CA GLY A 6 12.74 -68.41 9.93
C GLY A 6 11.57 -67.51 9.50
N LYS A 7 10.85 -66.97 10.47
CA LYS A 7 9.75 -66.04 10.31
C LYS A 7 10.31 -64.64 10.23
N VAL A 8 10.42 -64.13 9.01
CA VAL A 8 10.66 -62.70 8.78
C VAL A 8 9.38 -61.94 9.12
N VAL A 9 9.38 -61.24 10.26
CA VAL A 9 8.26 -60.38 10.67
C VAL A 9 8.33 -59.09 9.85
N LEU A 10 7.53 -58.99 8.80
CA LEU A 10 7.28 -57.72 8.11
C LEU A 10 6.29 -56.91 8.94
N LEU A 11 6.79 -55.93 9.70
CA LEU A 11 5.98 -54.91 10.36
C LEU A 11 5.26 -54.08 9.28
N ARG A 12 4.08 -54.53 8.87
CA ARG A 12 3.21 -53.81 7.95
C ARG A 12 2.44 -52.76 8.75
N ASP A 13 2.64 -51.48 8.45
CA ASP A 13 1.87 -50.41 9.10
C ASP A 13 0.38 -50.56 8.77
N ALA A 14 -0.40 -51.00 9.75
CA ALA A 14 -1.81 -51.33 9.59
C ALA A 14 -2.71 -50.08 9.53
N LYS A 15 -2.22 -48.93 9.98
CA LYS A 15 -3.03 -47.71 10.12
C LYS A 15 -2.80 -46.76 8.96
N ARG A 16 -3.48 -47.04 7.84
CA ARG A 16 -3.47 -46.22 6.61
C ARG A 16 -3.82 -44.74 6.82
N TRP A 17 -4.45 -44.37 7.94
CA TRP A 17 -4.79 -42.98 8.29
C TRP A 17 -3.58 -42.14 8.76
N ARG A 18 -2.45 -42.77 9.13
CA ARG A 18 -1.25 -42.05 9.59
C ARG A 18 -0.66 -41.15 8.52
N ILE A 19 -0.63 -41.61 7.26
CA ILE A 19 -0.12 -40.84 6.13
C ILE A 19 -0.97 -39.57 5.91
N PRO A 20 -2.30 -39.64 5.73
CA PRO A 20 -3.10 -38.43 5.58
C PRO A 20 -3.09 -37.54 6.84
N ALA A 21 -2.99 -38.12 8.05
CA ALA A 21 -2.83 -37.32 9.27
C ALA A 21 -1.50 -36.56 9.31
N TRP A 22 -0.39 -37.18 8.88
CA TRP A 22 0.89 -36.50 8.73
C TRP A 22 0.84 -35.42 7.65
N CYS A 23 0.21 -35.70 6.50
CA CYS A 23 0.01 -34.69 5.46
C CYS A 23 -0.81 -33.50 5.97
N LEU A 24 -1.88 -33.75 6.73
CA LEU A 24 -2.69 -32.70 7.32
C LEU A 24 -1.91 -31.90 8.37
N ALA A 25 -1.17 -32.56 9.25
CA ALA A 25 -0.34 -31.90 10.26
C ALA A 25 0.77 -31.05 9.62
N ALA A 26 1.41 -31.55 8.56
CA ALA A 26 2.40 -30.81 7.81
C ALA A 26 1.78 -29.59 7.09
N ALA A 27 0.63 -29.77 6.43
CA ALA A 27 -0.09 -28.67 5.79
C ALA A 27 -0.52 -27.61 6.81
N PHE A 28 -0.99 -28.03 7.99
CA PHE A 28 -1.35 -27.13 9.07
C PHE A 28 -0.13 -26.38 9.64
N ALA A 29 1.02 -27.03 9.79
CA ALA A 29 2.26 -26.38 10.20
C ALA A 29 2.72 -25.34 9.17
N VAL A 30 2.63 -25.64 7.87
CA VAL A 30 2.90 -24.67 6.80
C VAL A 30 1.92 -23.50 6.89
N PHE A 31 0.62 -23.77 7.03
CA PHE A 31 -0.41 -22.74 7.18
C PHE A 31 -0.12 -21.81 8.37
N LEU A 32 0.22 -22.36 9.53
CA LEU A 32 0.62 -21.57 10.71
C LEU A 32 1.84 -20.70 10.44
N GLY A 33 2.81 -21.19 9.67
CA GLY A 33 3.99 -20.42 9.26
C GLY A 33 3.68 -19.26 8.31
N LEU A 34 2.57 -19.32 7.57
CA LEU A 34 2.14 -18.27 6.64
C LEU A 34 1.31 -17.16 7.33
N LEU A 35 0.72 -17.43 8.49
CA LEU A 35 -0.10 -16.44 9.20
C LEU A 35 0.67 -15.17 9.60
N PRO A 36 1.91 -15.22 10.12
CA PRO A 36 2.68 -14.01 10.40
C PRO A 36 2.96 -13.16 9.15
N GLN A 37 3.26 -13.82 8.03
CA GLN A 37 3.48 -13.16 6.73
C GLN A 37 2.22 -12.44 6.25
N ALA A 38 1.06 -13.09 6.39
CA ALA A 38 -0.21 -12.47 6.07
C ALA A 38 -0.55 -11.32 7.05
N ALA A 39 -0.23 -11.47 8.33
CA ALA A 39 -0.50 -10.45 9.35
C ALA A 39 0.28 -9.16 9.12
N GLN A 40 1.48 -9.21 8.54
CA GLN A 40 2.25 -8.03 8.13
C GLN A 40 1.58 -7.23 6.99
N ARG A 41 0.57 -7.76 6.32
CA ARG A 41 -0.19 -7.00 5.31
C ARG A 41 -1.26 -6.11 5.93
N LEU A 42 -1.57 -6.33 7.20
CA LEU A 42 -2.58 -5.57 7.91
C LEU A 42 -2.03 -4.22 8.35
N ALA A 43 -2.90 -3.21 8.33
CA ALA A 43 -2.59 -1.92 8.90
C ALA A 43 -2.33 -2.07 10.41
N PRO A 44 -1.29 -1.42 10.96
CA PRO A 44 -0.96 -1.52 12.39
C PRO A 44 -2.07 -0.94 13.27
N ASN A 45 -2.72 0.13 12.81
CA ASN A 45 -3.91 0.71 13.46
C ASN A 45 -5.18 0.38 12.67
N ARG A 46 -6.23 -0.04 13.38
CA ARG A 46 -7.54 -0.38 12.81
C ARG A 46 -8.68 0.28 13.58
N GLY A 47 -9.83 0.41 12.91
CA GLY A 47 -10.97 1.18 13.40
C GLY A 47 -10.84 2.67 13.08
N PRO A 48 -11.60 3.54 13.76
CA PRO A 48 -11.50 4.98 13.60
C PRO A 48 -10.08 5.48 13.91
N LEU A 49 -9.41 6.07 12.92
CA LEU A 49 -8.02 6.49 13.02
C LEU A 49 -7.92 7.94 13.50
N THR A 50 -7.05 8.23 14.45
CA THR A 50 -6.57 9.61 14.64
C THR A 50 -5.61 10.00 13.51
N PRO A 51 -5.35 11.30 13.25
CA PRO A 51 -4.34 11.71 12.26
C PRO A 51 -2.96 11.09 12.49
N ALA A 52 -2.56 10.90 13.75
CA ALA A 52 -1.30 10.23 14.09
C ALA A 52 -1.29 8.75 13.70
N GLN A 53 -2.40 8.04 13.93
CA GLN A 53 -2.53 6.63 13.54
C GLN A 53 -2.63 6.46 12.01
N PHE A 54 -3.26 7.41 11.32
CA PHE A 54 -3.24 7.45 9.86
C PHE A 54 -1.81 7.60 9.33
N ALA A 55 -1.05 8.56 9.88
CA ALA A 55 0.35 8.75 9.51
C ALA A 55 1.21 7.51 9.80
N GLU A 56 0.98 6.83 10.93
CA GLU A 56 1.66 5.57 11.26
C GLU A 56 1.32 4.46 10.25
N ASN A 57 0.04 4.30 9.89
CA ASN A 57 -0.36 3.34 8.85
C ASN A 57 0.28 3.66 7.50
N TYR A 58 0.33 4.94 7.11
CA TYR A 58 0.94 5.39 5.85
C TYR A 58 2.42 5.05 5.82
N ASN A 59 3.16 5.46 6.85
CA ASN A 59 4.59 5.22 6.95
C ASN A 59 4.91 3.72 7.05
N TYR A 60 4.05 2.93 7.71
CA TYR A 60 4.16 1.48 7.74
C TYR A 60 4.07 0.87 6.33
N TYR A 61 3.06 1.25 5.54
CA TYR A 61 2.92 0.73 4.18
C TYR A 61 4.02 1.25 3.25
N ALA A 62 4.48 2.49 3.42
CA ALA A 62 5.59 3.05 2.66
C ALA A 62 6.87 2.22 2.84
N TRP A 63 7.17 1.83 4.09
CA TRP A 63 8.28 0.95 4.42
C TRP A 63 8.04 -0.50 3.96
N TYR A 64 6.85 -1.05 4.19
CA TYR A 64 6.53 -2.44 3.90
C TYR A 64 6.54 -2.74 2.39
N LEU A 65 6.07 -1.80 1.57
CA LEU A 65 5.99 -1.93 0.11
C LEU A 65 7.20 -1.34 -0.62
N ASP A 66 8.12 -0.67 0.09
CA ASP A 66 9.29 0.02 -0.48
C ASP A 66 8.91 1.00 -1.61
N CYS A 67 7.84 1.78 -1.40
CA CYS A 67 7.26 2.65 -2.43
C CYS A 67 7.10 4.14 -2.03
N GLY A 68 7.50 4.53 -0.81
CA GLY A 68 7.45 5.93 -0.38
C GLY A 68 8.63 6.79 -0.86
N SER A 69 8.52 8.11 -0.71
CA SER A 69 9.59 9.09 -1.00
C SER A 69 10.82 9.00 -0.09
N GLY A 70 10.73 8.19 0.98
CA GLY A 70 11.67 8.18 2.10
C GLY A 70 11.35 9.21 3.18
N TRP A 71 10.45 10.16 2.95
CA TRP A 71 9.97 11.10 3.98
C TRP A 71 8.92 10.45 4.88
N LEU A 72 8.86 10.90 6.13
CA LEU A 72 7.89 10.43 7.12
C LEU A 72 6.73 11.41 7.20
N LEU A 73 5.54 10.92 6.85
CA LEU A 73 4.30 11.66 7.01
C LEU A 73 4.07 11.98 8.50
N GLN A 74 3.73 13.24 8.79
CA GLN A 74 3.40 13.73 10.12
C GLN A 74 1.88 13.78 10.34
N PRO A 75 1.41 13.81 11.61
CA PRO A 75 -0.02 13.87 11.92
C PRO A 75 -0.76 15.10 11.38
N ASP A 76 -0.05 16.18 11.07
CA ASP A 76 -0.62 17.40 10.49
C ASP A 76 -0.66 17.37 8.95
N GLY A 77 -0.21 16.28 8.33
CA GLY A 77 -0.17 16.09 6.89
C GLY A 77 1.11 16.59 6.22
N THR A 78 2.05 17.13 6.99
CA THR A 78 3.36 17.57 6.48
C THR A 78 4.38 16.44 6.46
N TRP A 79 5.53 16.70 5.82
CA TRP A 79 6.59 15.72 5.63
C TRP A 79 7.82 16.03 6.48
N ARG A 80 8.38 15.01 7.14
CA ARG A 80 9.64 15.11 7.88
C ARG A 80 10.71 14.20 7.29
N GLU A 81 11.91 14.74 7.07
CA GLU A 81 13.06 13.93 6.65
C GLU A 81 13.39 12.89 7.74
N PRO A 82 13.59 11.62 7.37
CA PRO A 82 13.97 10.60 8.34
C PRO A 82 15.33 10.96 8.94
N THR A 83 15.45 10.83 10.26
CA THR A 83 16.71 11.06 10.96
C THR A 83 17.61 9.84 10.79
N THR A 84 18.20 9.64 9.61
CA THR A 84 19.16 8.55 9.42
C THR A 84 20.53 8.92 10.00
N GLU A 85 20.98 8.20 11.02
CA GLU A 85 22.37 8.22 11.51
C GLU A 85 23.38 7.79 10.42
N ASN A 86 22.91 7.13 9.34
CA ASN A 86 23.76 6.50 8.32
C ASN A 86 24.00 7.33 7.05
N GLY A 87 23.64 8.63 7.02
CA GLY A 87 24.08 9.54 5.94
C GLY A 87 23.62 9.18 4.52
N ALA A 88 22.65 8.27 4.36
CA ALA A 88 22.06 7.95 3.06
C ALA A 88 21.16 9.11 2.62
N VAL A 89 21.75 10.05 1.90
CA VAL A 89 21.02 11.15 1.26
C VAL A 89 20.42 10.61 -0.04
N SER A 90 19.09 10.54 -0.13
CA SER A 90 18.43 10.41 -1.43
C SER A 90 18.70 11.68 -2.24
N PHE A 91 19.42 11.54 -3.35
CA PHE A 91 19.74 12.65 -4.26
C PHE A 91 18.52 13.12 -5.07
N TYR A 92 17.39 12.42 -4.96
CA TYR A 92 16.12 12.77 -5.60
C TYR A 92 15.12 13.18 -4.53
N ARG A 93 15.27 14.41 -4.01
CA ARG A 93 14.32 15.01 -3.07
C ARG A 93 13.12 15.54 -3.84
N VAL A 94 12.12 14.69 -4.05
CA VAL A 94 10.82 15.15 -4.54
C VAL A 94 10.03 15.59 -3.32
N HIS A 95 9.75 16.89 -3.20
CA HIS A 95 8.86 17.37 -2.14
C HIS A 95 7.45 16.83 -2.44
N GLU A 96 6.99 15.90 -1.62
CA GLU A 96 5.62 15.38 -1.72
C GLU A 96 4.62 16.49 -1.38
N PRO A 97 3.46 16.53 -2.05
CA PRO A 97 2.42 17.48 -1.69
C PRO A 97 1.93 17.19 -0.27
N ASP A 98 1.77 18.25 0.53
CA ASP A 98 1.19 18.13 1.87
C ASP A 98 -0.22 17.51 1.79
N LEU A 99 -0.49 16.57 2.69
CA LEU A 99 -1.79 15.93 2.78
C LEU A 99 -2.74 16.77 3.63
N ARG A 100 -3.94 17.00 3.13
CA ARG A 100 -5.05 17.56 3.92
C ARG A 100 -5.81 16.42 4.56
N ILE A 101 -5.67 16.30 5.87
CA ILE A 101 -6.33 15.27 6.69
C ILE A 101 -7.54 15.89 7.36
N GLU A 102 -8.73 15.47 6.95
CA GLU A 102 -10.01 15.89 7.52
C GLU A 102 -10.48 14.87 8.56
N THR A 103 -11.04 15.38 9.66
CA THR A 103 -11.50 14.55 10.77
C THR A 103 -12.91 14.90 11.19
N GLU A 104 -13.66 13.90 11.61
CA GLU A 104 -14.95 14.03 12.27
C GLU A 104 -14.88 13.28 13.60
N ASN A 105 -15.30 13.92 14.70
CA ASN A 105 -15.21 13.36 16.05
C ASN A 105 -13.81 12.85 16.44
N GLY A 106 -12.75 13.47 15.90
CA GLY A 106 -11.35 13.07 16.13
C GLY A 106 -10.87 11.87 15.31
N ALA A 107 -11.73 11.31 14.46
CA ALA A 107 -11.39 10.24 13.53
C ALA A 107 -11.22 10.80 12.11
N VAL A 108 -10.20 10.35 11.38
CA VAL A 108 -9.94 10.68 9.98
C VAL A 108 -11.07 10.12 9.13
N THR A 109 -11.69 10.97 8.32
CA THR A 109 -12.76 10.61 7.38
C THR A 109 -12.32 10.77 5.93
N ARG A 110 -11.45 11.74 5.67
CA ARG A 110 -11.00 12.08 4.32
C ARG A 110 -9.56 12.56 4.32
N VAL A 111 -8.81 12.13 3.31
CA VAL A 111 -7.45 12.60 3.04
C VAL A 111 -7.39 13.06 1.60
N SER A 112 -6.81 14.22 1.34
CA SER A 112 -6.72 14.78 0.00
C SER A 112 -5.44 15.55 -0.22
N PHE A 113 -5.02 15.69 -1.47
CA PHE A 113 -3.95 16.59 -1.86
C PHE A 113 -4.20 17.13 -3.25
N SER A 114 -3.55 18.24 -3.56
CA SER A 114 -3.54 18.81 -4.91
C SER A 114 -2.11 19.12 -5.31
N PHE A 115 -1.83 18.97 -6.59
CA PHE A 115 -0.51 19.23 -7.16
C PHE A 115 -0.63 20.03 -8.45
N SER A 116 0.28 20.98 -8.61
CA SER A 116 0.57 21.70 -9.85
C SER A 116 2.07 21.96 -9.87
N PRO A 117 2.80 21.58 -10.93
CA PRO A 117 4.22 21.83 -11.00
C PRO A 117 4.49 23.33 -11.13
N GLU A 118 5.64 23.76 -10.62
CA GLU A 118 6.10 25.14 -10.78
C GLU A 118 6.59 25.35 -12.22
N ALA A 119 6.42 26.57 -12.75
CA ALA A 119 6.93 26.87 -14.10
C ALA A 119 8.46 26.74 -14.21
N SER A 120 9.19 26.90 -13.10
CA SER A 120 10.65 26.73 -13.02
C SER A 120 11.11 25.28 -12.94
N ASP A 121 10.24 24.37 -12.51
CA ASP A 121 10.53 22.94 -12.42
C ASP A 121 9.29 22.14 -12.87
N PRO A 122 9.10 22.00 -14.20
CA PRO A 122 7.91 21.39 -14.77
C PRO A 122 7.95 19.84 -14.68
N ASN A 123 9.07 19.24 -14.33
CA ASN A 123 9.19 17.79 -14.23
C ASN A 123 8.69 17.32 -12.87
N PHE A 124 7.93 16.23 -12.83
CA PHE A 124 7.45 15.65 -11.58
C PHE A 124 7.29 14.15 -11.68
N TYR A 125 7.30 13.47 -10.53
CA TYR A 125 7.09 12.03 -10.47
C TYR A 125 5.60 11.69 -10.37
N SER A 126 5.25 10.47 -10.77
CA SER A 126 3.88 9.96 -10.60
C SER A 126 3.48 9.97 -9.13
N PHE A 127 2.20 10.27 -8.86
CA PHE A 127 1.62 10.30 -7.53
C PHE A 127 0.98 8.96 -7.12
N TYR A 128 1.22 7.90 -7.90
CA TYR A 128 0.71 6.55 -7.61
C TYR A 128 1.01 6.11 -6.17
N PRO A 129 2.25 6.24 -5.65
CA PRO A 129 2.52 5.82 -4.28
C PRO A 129 1.70 6.56 -3.24
N GLN A 130 1.56 7.89 -3.34
CA GLN A 130 0.81 8.69 -2.37
C GLN A 130 -0.68 8.33 -2.38
N MET A 131 -1.25 8.09 -3.57
CA MET A 131 -2.63 7.63 -3.72
C MET A 131 -2.83 6.24 -3.12
N LEU A 132 -1.96 5.28 -3.45
CA LEU A 132 -2.03 3.91 -2.96
C LEU A 132 -1.86 3.84 -1.45
N LEU A 133 -0.84 4.49 -0.91
CA LEU A 133 -0.54 4.49 0.52
C LEU A 133 -1.68 5.13 1.32
N SER A 134 -2.21 6.28 0.87
CA SER A 134 -3.38 6.91 1.51
C SER A 134 -4.59 5.98 1.52
N ALA A 135 -4.85 5.31 0.39
CA ALA A 135 -5.96 4.36 0.25
C ALA A 135 -5.79 3.14 1.17
N LEU A 136 -4.61 2.53 1.20
CA LEU A 136 -4.29 1.38 2.04
C LEU A 136 -4.39 1.73 3.54
N SER A 137 -3.91 2.91 3.94
CA SER A 137 -3.98 3.36 5.33
C SER A 137 -5.41 3.49 5.84
N LEU A 138 -6.33 4.00 5.01
CA LEU A 138 -7.75 4.11 5.35
C LEU A 138 -8.48 2.76 5.25
N ALA A 139 -8.32 2.06 4.12
CA ALA A 139 -9.05 0.82 3.85
C ALA A 139 -8.59 -0.34 4.75
N GLY A 140 -7.29 -0.43 5.06
CA GLY A 140 -6.75 -1.43 5.97
C GLY A 140 -7.24 -1.27 7.42
N ALA A 141 -7.62 -0.05 7.80
CA ALA A 141 -8.22 0.23 9.09
C ALA A 141 -9.71 -0.16 9.16
N GLN A 142 -10.40 -0.26 8.01
CA GLN A 142 -11.80 -0.66 7.97
C GLN A 142 -12.00 -2.15 8.32
N PRO A 143 -13.20 -2.54 8.80
CA PRO A 143 -13.55 -3.95 9.03
C PRO A 143 -13.30 -4.86 7.81
N GLU A 144 -13.54 -4.34 6.61
CA GLU A 144 -13.36 -4.99 5.32
C GLU A 144 -11.89 -5.27 4.98
N GLY A 145 -10.94 -4.56 5.61
CA GLY A 145 -9.49 -4.69 5.44
C GLY A 145 -8.86 -5.86 6.21
N GLY A 146 -9.56 -6.99 6.36
CA GLY A 146 -9.09 -8.16 7.11
C GLY A 146 -7.97 -8.97 6.44
N LEU A 147 -7.45 -9.99 7.15
CA LEU A 147 -6.30 -10.81 6.74
C LEU A 147 -6.45 -11.48 5.36
N PHE A 148 -7.69 -11.83 5.02
CA PHE A 148 -8.05 -12.49 3.76
C PHE A 148 -8.73 -11.54 2.78
N SER A 149 -8.66 -10.23 3.04
CA SER A 149 -9.25 -9.23 2.16
C SER A 149 -8.44 -9.08 0.89
N GLY A 150 -9.15 -9.07 -0.25
CA GLY A 150 -8.57 -8.68 -1.54
C GLY A 150 -8.47 -7.17 -1.73
N ALA A 151 -8.92 -6.35 -0.77
CA ALA A 151 -8.97 -4.89 -0.92
C ALA A 151 -7.61 -4.26 -1.26
N PRO A 152 -6.47 -4.63 -0.64
CA PRO A 152 -5.17 -4.07 -1.03
C PRO A 152 -4.81 -4.31 -2.50
N ALA A 153 -5.06 -5.52 -3.01
CA ALA A 153 -4.79 -5.85 -4.40
C ALA A 153 -5.71 -5.09 -5.36
N ARG A 154 -7.02 -5.03 -5.04
CA ARG A 154 -7.99 -4.28 -5.86
C ARG A 154 -7.73 -2.78 -5.86
N LEU A 155 -7.24 -2.22 -4.75
CA LEU A 155 -6.82 -0.82 -4.68
C LEU A 155 -5.61 -0.55 -5.57
N ALA A 156 -4.59 -1.42 -5.54
CA ALA A 156 -3.44 -1.32 -6.42
C ALA A 156 -3.83 -1.44 -7.91
N GLU A 157 -4.72 -2.37 -8.26
CA GLU A 157 -5.22 -2.53 -9.63
C GLU A 157 -6.10 -1.38 -10.11
N ALA A 158 -6.82 -0.71 -9.20
CA ALA A 158 -7.77 0.34 -9.55
C ALA A 158 -7.13 1.72 -9.74
N ILE A 159 -5.97 1.97 -9.15
CA ILE A 159 -5.24 3.22 -9.31
C ILE A 159 -4.40 3.10 -10.59
N PRO A 160 -4.63 3.94 -11.61
CA PRO A 160 -3.83 3.91 -12.83
C PRO A 160 -2.36 4.25 -12.55
N ASP A 161 -1.44 3.49 -13.15
CA ASP A 161 0.00 3.77 -13.06
C ASP A 161 0.35 5.14 -13.68
N VAL A 162 -0.24 5.43 -14.85
CA VAL A 162 -0.11 6.71 -15.54
C VAL A 162 -1.16 7.70 -15.00
N PRO A 163 -0.78 8.94 -14.62
CA PRO A 163 -1.71 9.93 -14.09
C PRO A 163 -2.92 10.16 -15.01
N GLY A 164 -4.12 9.99 -14.45
CA GLY A 164 -5.38 10.21 -15.15
C GLY A 164 -6.55 10.31 -14.17
N SER A 165 -7.67 10.85 -14.64
CA SER A 165 -8.87 10.98 -13.81
C SER A 165 -9.55 9.63 -13.60
N PHE A 166 -9.92 9.33 -12.36
CA PHE A 166 -10.66 8.11 -12.02
C PHE A 166 -11.52 8.30 -10.77
N THR A 167 -12.50 7.42 -10.61
CA THR A 167 -13.27 7.28 -9.37
C THR A 167 -13.54 5.81 -9.12
N VAL A 168 -13.15 5.32 -7.95
CA VAL A 168 -13.34 3.92 -7.56
C VAL A 168 -13.75 3.84 -6.09
N THR A 169 -14.46 2.79 -5.70
CA THR A 169 -14.74 2.50 -4.29
C THR A 169 -14.32 1.09 -3.97
N GLU A 170 -13.36 0.93 -3.07
CA GLU A 170 -12.78 -0.34 -2.68
C GLU A 170 -12.43 -0.35 -1.19
N GLY A 171 -12.66 -1.48 -0.51
CA GLY A 171 -12.29 -1.65 0.91
C GLY A 171 -12.90 -0.61 1.86
N GLY A 172 -14.12 -0.13 1.57
CA GLY A 172 -14.80 0.88 2.39
C GLY A 172 -14.33 2.32 2.14
N VAL A 173 -13.48 2.55 1.13
CA VAL A 173 -12.93 3.87 0.80
C VAL A 173 -13.24 4.21 -0.65
N ARG A 174 -13.74 5.42 -0.89
CA ARG A 174 -13.89 6.00 -2.22
C ARG A 174 -12.66 6.82 -2.56
N LEU A 175 -12.03 6.51 -3.68
CA LEU A 175 -10.95 7.29 -4.27
C LEU A 175 -11.51 8.12 -5.41
N THR A 176 -11.14 9.40 -5.45
CA THR A 176 -11.43 10.32 -6.55
C THR A 176 -10.13 10.99 -6.94
N CYS A 177 -9.78 10.93 -8.21
CA CYS A 177 -8.65 11.66 -8.76
C CYS A 177 -9.13 12.42 -10.00
N ASP A 178 -8.87 13.72 -10.04
CA ASP A 178 -9.14 14.59 -11.16
C ASP A 178 -7.81 15.12 -11.69
N VAL A 179 -7.50 14.79 -12.94
CA VAL A 179 -6.28 15.20 -13.63
C VAL A 179 -6.64 16.05 -14.83
N PHE A 180 -6.02 17.22 -14.93
CA PHE A 180 -5.99 18.02 -16.15
C PHE A 180 -4.55 18.14 -16.61
N SER A 181 -4.31 17.83 -17.88
CA SER A 181 -2.97 17.88 -18.48
C SER A 181 -3.06 18.44 -19.89
N LYS A 182 -2.19 19.40 -20.19
CA LYS A 182 -2.01 20.00 -21.51
C LYS A 182 -0.51 20.12 -21.77
N ASN A 183 -0.05 19.63 -22.92
CA ASN A 183 1.36 19.70 -23.35
C ASN A 183 2.33 19.02 -22.37
N TYR A 184 1.96 17.82 -21.91
CA TYR A 184 2.79 16.97 -21.06
C TYR A 184 2.80 15.55 -21.59
N TYR A 185 3.96 14.91 -21.54
CA TYR A 185 4.08 13.46 -21.63
C TYR A 185 3.93 12.87 -20.22
N LEU A 186 2.87 12.09 -20.03
CA LEU A 186 2.59 11.41 -18.78
C LEU A 186 3.09 9.97 -18.88
N THR A 187 3.87 9.53 -17.90
CA THR A 187 4.30 8.14 -17.75
C THR A 187 3.97 7.64 -16.35
N ASP A 188 4.24 6.36 -16.10
CA ASP A 188 4.04 5.71 -14.80
C ASP A 188 5.03 6.17 -13.71
N THR A 189 6.11 6.84 -14.10
CA THR A 189 7.25 7.14 -13.22
C THR A 189 7.57 8.62 -13.21
N ILE A 190 7.85 9.21 -14.37
CA ILE A 190 8.20 10.62 -14.52
C ILE A 190 7.36 11.29 -15.60
N CYS A 191 6.78 12.43 -15.26
CA CYS A 191 6.04 13.27 -16.18
C CYS A 191 6.89 14.50 -16.52
N PHE A 192 6.89 14.86 -17.80
CA PHE A 192 7.70 15.97 -18.30
C PHE A 192 6.93 16.73 -19.39
N PRO A 193 7.20 18.03 -19.56
CA PRO A 193 6.55 18.84 -20.59
C PRO A 193 6.85 18.29 -21.99
N ASP A 194 5.93 18.53 -22.92
CA ASP A 194 6.14 18.21 -24.33
C ASP A 194 7.19 19.16 -24.94
N ASP A 195 8.28 18.61 -25.46
CA ASP A 195 9.39 19.38 -26.05
C ASP A 195 8.95 20.24 -27.25
N ASP A 196 7.88 19.83 -27.95
CA ASP A 196 7.34 20.55 -29.10
C ASP A 196 6.31 21.63 -28.72
N ALA A 197 5.97 21.76 -27.44
CA ALA A 197 4.97 22.70 -26.98
C ALA A 197 5.50 24.14 -26.84
N PRO A 198 4.65 25.17 -27.06
CA PRO A 198 5.04 26.55 -26.81
C PRO A 198 5.45 26.78 -25.35
N ALA A 199 6.54 27.53 -25.14
CA ALA A 199 7.05 27.84 -23.81
C ALA A 199 5.97 28.52 -22.94
N GLY A 200 5.74 27.98 -21.74
CA GLY A 200 4.74 28.49 -20.79
C GLY A 200 3.31 28.01 -21.05
N GLU A 201 3.08 27.12 -22.01
CA GLU A 201 1.76 26.52 -22.25
C GLU A 201 1.56 25.13 -21.64
N CYS A 202 2.56 24.61 -20.93
CA CYS A 202 2.46 23.33 -20.24
C CYS A 202 1.69 23.51 -18.94
N VAL A 203 0.54 22.84 -18.82
CA VAL A 203 -0.32 22.92 -17.64
C VAL A 203 -0.63 21.51 -17.16
N PHE A 204 -0.36 21.27 -15.88
CA PHE A 204 -0.76 20.04 -15.20
C PHE A 204 -1.40 20.39 -13.87
N THR A 205 -2.56 19.81 -13.58
CA THR A 205 -3.15 19.84 -12.25
C THR A 205 -3.67 18.46 -11.89
N LEU A 206 -3.46 18.07 -10.63
CA LEU A 206 -4.01 16.86 -10.05
C LEU A 206 -4.67 17.20 -8.73
N THR A 207 -5.88 16.68 -8.51
CA THR A 207 -6.53 16.68 -7.20
C THR A 207 -6.96 15.27 -6.87
N PHE A 208 -6.49 14.78 -5.74
CA PHE A 208 -6.83 13.45 -5.24
C PHE A 208 -7.54 13.55 -3.90
N ALA A 209 -8.49 12.65 -3.68
CA ALA A 209 -9.11 12.44 -2.38
C ALA A 209 -9.43 10.96 -2.15
N ALA A 210 -9.20 10.50 -0.93
CA ALA A 210 -9.63 9.23 -0.40
C ALA A 210 -10.58 9.48 0.79
N GLU A 211 -11.78 8.92 0.75
CA GLU A 211 -12.83 9.18 1.73
C GLU A 211 -13.50 7.88 2.19
N ILE A 212 -13.60 7.69 3.51
CA ILE A 212 -14.30 6.55 4.09
C ILE A 212 -15.79 6.66 3.75
N GLN A 213 -16.36 5.57 3.25
CA GLN A 213 -17.79 5.48 3.00
C GLN A 213 -18.53 5.07 4.30
N PRO A 214 -19.70 5.67 4.58
CA PRO A 214 -20.51 5.33 5.76
C PRO A 214 -21.17 3.95 5.67
#